data_AF-A0A2C9LFN5-F1
#
_entry.id   AF-A0A2C9LFN5-F1
#
_cell.length_a   1.000
_cell.length_b   1.000
_cell.length_c   1.000
_cell.angle_alpha   90.00
_cell.angle_beta   90.00
_cell.angle_gamma   90.00
#
_symmetry.space_group_name_H-M   'P 1'
#
loop_
_entity.id
_entity.type
_entity.pdbx_description
1 polymer ?
#
loop_
_entity_poly.entity_id
_entity_poly.type
_entity_poly.pdbx_seq_one_letter_code
_entity_poly.pdbx_strand_id
1 'polypeptide(L)'
;MDDCLNFEKQQNKAGFTRLTDGILFSLRNSSCSKSELIERLYSRDLYKFVFESPPMSKKCLNKIVGDHDQKMKEREKVKSLQTSIHNKCRSKKRAERNIKITKDLIRVVITYLDFGMKDENPIYRLRVYSKGIMNKATKMEQNETSRLLEGMNYNELRVRVYATCSKREPYCVEKQEMIREACKECFEKVTETS
;
A
#
# COMPACT_ATOMS: atom_id res chain seq x y z
N MET A 1 17.32 12.97 -27.75
CA MET A 1 17.25 14.17 -26.89
C MET A 1 16.46 13.78 -25.64
N ASP A 2 17.05 12.96 -24.78
CA ASP A 2 16.41 12.47 -23.56
C ASP A 2 17.27 12.88 -22.38
N ASP A 3 17.15 14.14 -21.97
CA ASP A 3 17.84 14.66 -20.79
C ASP A 3 16.81 15.37 -19.89
N CYS A 4 15.75 14.63 -19.53
CA CYS A 4 14.65 15.15 -18.72
C CYS A 4 15.00 15.18 -17.23
N LEU A 5 16.12 15.85 -16.91
CA LEU A 5 16.76 16.00 -15.59
C LEU A 5 17.86 14.96 -15.34
N ASN A 6 19.08 15.40 -15.63
CA ASN A 6 20.34 14.67 -15.44
C ASN A 6 20.70 14.61 -13.94
N PHE A 7 19.85 13.96 -13.13
CA PHE A 7 20.06 13.78 -11.68
C PHE A 7 21.16 12.78 -11.36
N GLU A 8 21.57 11.95 -12.33
CA GLU A 8 22.65 10.96 -12.15
C GLU A 8 24.01 11.63 -11.87
N LYS A 9 24.17 12.93 -12.16
CA LYS A 9 25.35 13.72 -11.79
C LYS A 9 25.37 14.20 -10.33
N GLN A 10 24.38 13.86 -9.50
CA GLN A 10 24.23 14.41 -8.14
C GLN A 10 24.46 13.39 -7.01
N GLN A 11 25.56 12.64 -7.05
CA GLN A 11 26.14 12.02 -5.84
C GLN A 11 26.76 13.05 -4.87
N ASN A 12 26.61 14.36 -5.15
CA ASN A 12 27.16 15.45 -4.36
C ASN A 12 26.09 16.02 -3.42
N LYS A 13 26.44 16.29 -2.16
CA LYS A 13 25.55 16.89 -1.13
C LYS A 13 24.83 18.16 -1.64
N ALA A 14 25.47 18.91 -2.53
CA ALA A 14 24.91 20.11 -3.17
C ALA A 14 23.72 19.83 -4.12
N GLY A 15 23.59 18.61 -4.64
CA GLY A 15 22.42 18.21 -5.43
C GLY A 15 21.21 17.91 -4.55
N PHE A 16 21.44 17.22 -3.43
CA PHE A 16 20.39 16.89 -2.46
C PHE A 16 19.76 18.14 -1.84
N THR A 17 20.54 19.19 -1.55
CA THR A 17 19.99 20.47 -1.04
C THR A 17 19.06 21.16 -2.02
N ARG A 18 19.13 20.83 -3.31
CA ARG A 18 18.24 21.35 -4.37
C ARG A 18 17.09 20.39 -4.69
N LEU A 19 17.12 19.17 -4.17
CA LEU A 19 16.11 18.15 -4.40
C LEU A 19 14.89 18.41 -3.50
N THR A 20 13.97 19.24 -4.00
CA THR A 20 12.76 19.66 -3.28
C THR A 20 11.50 19.40 -4.12
N ASP A 21 10.33 19.69 -3.56
CA ASP A 21 9.04 19.59 -4.27
C ASP A 21 8.99 20.47 -5.54
N GLY A 22 9.91 21.43 -5.69
CA GLY A 22 10.07 22.21 -6.92
C GLY A 22 10.29 21.35 -8.18
N ILE A 23 10.78 20.12 -8.03
CA ILE A 23 10.93 19.17 -9.14
C ILE A 23 9.60 18.84 -9.80
N LEU A 24 8.49 18.81 -9.05
CA LEU A 24 7.17 18.57 -9.66
C LEU A 24 6.79 19.68 -10.63
N PHE A 25 7.13 20.93 -10.29
CA PHE A 25 6.91 22.09 -11.17
C PHE A 25 7.84 22.06 -12.38
N SER A 26 9.13 21.75 -12.16
CA SER A 26 10.11 21.61 -13.25
C SER A 26 9.71 20.52 -14.24
N LEU A 27 9.28 19.36 -13.74
CA LEU A 27 8.82 18.25 -14.58
C LEU A 27 7.57 18.62 -15.38
N ARG A 28 6.61 19.30 -14.75
CA ARG A 28 5.38 19.77 -15.42
C ARG A 28 5.68 20.66 -16.63
N ASN A 29 6.58 21.63 -16.44
CA ASN A 29 6.91 22.62 -17.48
C ASN A 29 7.98 22.13 -18.46
N SER A 30 8.55 20.94 -18.23
CA SER A 30 9.48 20.33 -19.16
C SER A 30 8.76 19.61 -20.30
N SER A 31 9.45 19.38 -21.41
CA SER A 31 8.99 18.53 -22.52
C SER A 31 9.07 17.01 -22.21
N CYS A 32 9.12 16.63 -20.93
CA CYS A 32 9.28 15.24 -20.51
C CYS A 32 8.04 14.38 -20.83
N SER A 33 8.28 13.13 -21.24
CA SER A 33 7.26 12.10 -21.47
C SER A 33 6.38 11.80 -20.24
N LYS A 34 6.86 12.14 -19.03
CA LYS A 34 6.13 11.94 -17.76
C LYS A 34 5.18 13.10 -17.40
N SER A 35 5.10 14.15 -18.22
CA SER A 35 4.20 15.29 -18.02
C SER A 35 2.73 14.88 -17.92
N GLU A 36 2.30 13.86 -18.67
CA GLU A 36 0.91 13.38 -18.67
C GLU A 36 0.44 12.92 -17.27
N LEU A 37 1.29 12.19 -16.53
CA LEU A 37 0.96 11.74 -15.17
C LEU A 37 0.83 12.92 -14.20
N ILE A 38 1.64 13.96 -14.40
CA ILE A 38 1.61 15.18 -13.59
C ILE A 38 0.34 15.98 -13.91
N GLU A 39 -0.01 16.13 -15.19
CA GLU A 39 -1.27 16.77 -15.58
C GLU A 39 -2.49 16.00 -15.06
N ARG A 40 -2.46 14.66 -15.02
CA ARG A 40 -3.49 13.85 -14.35
C ARG A 40 -3.58 14.15 -12.86
N LEU A 41 -2.45 14.36 -12.18
CA LEU A 41 -2.41 14.74 -10.77
C LEU A 41 -3.09 16.11 -10.55
N TYR A 42 -2.75 17.13 -11.36
CA TYR A 42 -3.33 18.48 -11.26
C TYR A 42 -4.81 18.52 -11.65
N SER A 43 -5.21 17.77 -12.66
CA SER A 43 -6.63 17.65 -13.08
C SER A 43 -7.46 16.72 -12.18
N ARG A 44 -6.86 16.17 -11.12
CA ARG A 44 -7.47 15.22 -10.19
C ARG A 44 -7.99 13.95 -10.86
N ASP A 45 -7.45 13.59 -12.03
CA ASP A 45 -7.70 12.30 -12.69
C ASP A 45 -6.81 11.19 -12.11
N LEU A 46 -6.97 10.98 -10.81
CA LEU A 46 -6.23 10.00 -10.02
C LEU A 46 -6.76 8.58 -10.25
N TYR A 47 -5.92 7.60 -9.97
CA TYR A 47 -6.35 6.20 -9.86
C TYR A 47 -7.48 6.07 -8.84
N LYS A 48 -8.46 5.23 -9.16
CA LYS A 48 -9.68 5.08 -8.36
C LYS A 48 -9.49 3.98 -7.34
N PHE A 49 -9.81 4.27 -6.09
CA PHE A 49 -9.84 3.27 -5.04
C PHE A 49 -10.97 2.27 -5.31
N VAL A 50 -10.64 0.97 -5.30
CA VAL A 50 -11.59 -0.10 -5.62
C VAL A 50 -11.92 -0.94 -4.41
N PHE A 51 -10.89 -1.33 -3.65
CA PHE A 51 -11.01 -2.29 -2.56
C PHE A 51 -9.90 -2.10 -1.52
N GLU A 52 -10.24 -2.36 -0.26
CA GLU A 52 -9.30 -2.54 0.84
C GLU A 52 -9.60 -3.87 1.52
N SER A 53 -8.56 -4.66 1.80
CA SER A 53 -8.71 -5.90 2.55
C SER A 53 -9.03 -5.63 4.01
N PRO A 54 -9.67 -6.58 4.72
CA PRO A 54 -9.67 -6.57 6.18
C PRO A 54 -8.24 -6.49 6.74
N PRO A 55 -8.06 -5.97 7.96
CA PRO A 55 -6.79 -6.05 8.67
C PRO A 55 -6.32 -7.50 8.73
N MET A 56 -5.05 -7.75 8.39
CA MET A 56 -4.50 -9.09 8.39
C MET A 56 -3.06 -9.14 8.89
N SER A 57 -2.58 -10.33 9.22
CA SER A 57 -1.18 -10.57 9.56
C SER A 57 -0.32 -10.82 8.31
N LYS A 58 1.00 -10.65 8.45
CA LYS A 58 1.99 -11.03 7.41
C LYS A 58 1.87 -12.50 7.00
N LYS A 59 1.53 -13.38 7.95
CA LYS A 59 1.34 -14.81 7.68
C LYS A 59 0.16 -15.05 6.74
N CYS A 60 -0.95 -14.34 6.95
CA CYS A 60 -2.12 -14.43 6.07
C CYS A 60 -1.79 -13.96 4.65
N LEU A 61 -1.10 -12.81 4.52
CA LEU A 61 -0.65 -12.33 3.22
C LEU A 61 0.22 -13.34 2.49
N ASN A 62 1.21 -13.92 3.18
CA ASN A 62 2.13 -14.91 2.62
C ASN A 62 1.39 -16.16 2.10
N LYS A 63 0.34 -16.63 2.80
CA LYS A 63 -0.52 -17.71 2.32
C LYS A 63 -1.25 -17.34 1.03
N ILE A 64 -1.76 -16.12 0.91
CA ILE A 64 -2.49 -15.65 -0.29
C ILE A 64 -1.56 -15.59 -1.51
N VAL A 65 -0.32 -15.12 -1.32
CA VAL A 65 0.65 -15.01 -2.42
C VAL A 65 1.43 -16.29 -2.70
N GLY A 66 1.26 -17.34 -1.88
CA GLY A 66 2.00 -18.60 -1.99
C GLY A 66 3.45 -18.54 -1.51
N ASP A 67 3.83 -17.54 -0.71
CA ASP A 67 5.18 -17.33 -0.17
C ASP A 67 5.34 -18.05 1.17
N HIS A 68 5.31 -19.39 1.15
CA HIS A 68 5.42 -20.21 2.36
C HIS A 68 6.77 -20.01 3.09
N ASP A 69 7.84 -19.76 2.33
CA ASP A 69 9.21 -19.60 2.85
C ASP A 69 9.52 -18.18 3.34
N GLN A 70 8.61 -17.21 3.15
CA GLN A 70 8.79 -15.79 3.50
C GLN A 70 10.01 -15.11 2.85
N LYS A 71 10.42 -15.58 1.66
CA LYS A 71 11.60 -15.09 0.95
C LYS A 71 11.26 -14.06 -0.13
N MET A 72 10.00 -13.97 -0.54
CA MET A 72 9.62 -13.04 -1.61
C MET A 72 9.84 -11.59 -1.19
N LYS A 73 10.42 -10.82 -2.11
CA LYS A 73 10.51 -9.37 -1.95
C LYS A 73 9.11 -8.76 -2.09
N GLU A 74 8.87 -7.63 -1.44
CA GLU A 74 7.57 -6.96 -1.48
C GLU A 74 7.07 -6.66 -2.90
N ARG A 75 7.99 -6.27 -3.81
CA ARG A 75 7.68 -6.05 -5.23
C ARG A 75 7.14 -7.29 -5.92
N GLU A 76 7.60 -8.49 -5.54
CA GLU A 76 7.12 -9.77 -6.08
C GLU A 76 5.75 -10.11 -5.51
N LYS A 77 5.52 -9.86 -4.21
CA LYS A 77 4.20 -10.02 -3.58
C LYS A 77 3.13 -9.17 -4.27
N VAL A 78 3.44 -7.90 -4.54
CA VAL A 78 2.56 -6.99 -5.30
C VAL A 78 2.25 -7.55 -6.69
N LYS A 79 3.27 -8.01 -7.43
CA LYS A 79 3.09 -8.60 -8.77
C LYS A 79 2.26 -9.89 -8.72
N SER A 80 2.45 -10.72 -7.71
CA SER A 80 1.69 -11.96 -7.49
C SER A 80 0.22 -11.63 -7.27
N LEU A 81 -0.09 -10.73 -6.33
CA LEU A 81 -1.46 -10.27 -6.06
C LEU A 81 -2.13 -9.66 -7.30
N GLN A 82 -1.44 -8.79 -8.03
CA GLN A 82 -1.96 -8.23 -9.28
C GLN A 82 -2.33 -9.31 -10.29
N THR A 83 -1.51 -10.37 -10.39
CA THR A 83 -1.77 -11.50 -11.30
C THR A 83 -2.97 -12.31 -10.81
N SER A 84 -3.05 -12.61 -9.52
CA SER A 84 -4.16 -13.36 -8.92
C SER A 84 -5.50 -12.65 -9.12
N ILE A 85 -5.56 -11.34 -8.86
CA ILE A 85 -6.77 -10.53 -9.08
C ILE A 85 -7.14 -10.52 -10.57
N HIS A 86 -6.17 -10.25 -11.46
CA HIS A 86 -6.41 -10.26 -12.91
C HIS A 86 -6.95 -11.61 -13.42
N ASN A 87 -6.40 -12.73 -12.93
CA ASN A 87 -6.86 -14.07 -13.32
C ASN A 87 -8.30 -14.34 -12.84
N LYS A 88 -8.67 -13.83 -11.65
CA LYS A 88 -10.04 -13.92 -11.12
C LYS A 88 -11.04 -13.06 -11.90
N CYS A 89 -10.61 -11.90 -12.41
CA CYS A 89 -11.42 -11.09 -13.33
C CYS A 89 -11.74 -11.84 -14.64
N ARG A 90 -10.88 -12.78 -15.08
CA ARG A 90 -11.06 -13.58 -16.31
C ARG A 90 -11.87 -14.87 -16.13
N SER A 91 -12.34 -15.18 -14.92
CA SER A 91 -13.10 -16.41 -14.66
C SER A 91 -14.39 -16.50 -15.50
N LYS A 92 -14.82 -17.73 -15.84
CA LYS A 92 -15.90 -18.02 -16.82
C LYS A 92 -17.20 -17.24 -16.60
N LYS A 93 -17.57 -16.92 -15.35
CA LYS A 93 -18.77 -16.12 -15.01
C LYS A 93 -18.70 -14.65 -15.49
N ARG A 94 -17.52 -14.12 -15.84
CA ARG A 94 -17.29 -12.69 -16.14
C ARG A 94 -16.91 -12.41 -17.59
N ALA A 95 -16.65 -13.45 -18.38
CA ALA A 95 -16.33 -13.35 -19.80
C ALA A 95 -17.50 -12.83 -20.65
N GLU A 96 -18.73 -12.92 -20.13
CA GLU A 96 -19.97 -12.53 -20.82
C GLU A 96 -20.06 -11.02 -21.09
N ARG A 97 -19.32 -10.17 -20.37
CA ARG A 97 -19.44 -8.71 -20.48
C ARG A 97 -18.62 -8.08 -21.61
N ASN A 98 -17.85 -8.83 -22.41
CA ASN A 98 -16.95 -8.31 -23.45
C ASN A 98 -15.95 -7.20 -22.99
N ILE A 99 -15.82 -6.95 -21.69
CA ILE A 99 -14.92 -5.94 -21.12
C ILE A 99 -13.57 -6.57 -20.84
N LYS A 100 -12.52 -6.08 -21.52
CA LYS A 100 -11.15 -6.54 -21.33
C LYS A 100 -10.49 -5.84 -20.14
N ILE A 101 -10.20 -6.59 -19.09
CA ILE A 101 -9.34 -6.15 -17.97
C ILE A 101 -7.90 -6.55 -18.29
N THR A 102 -7.00 -5.57 -18.36
CA THR A 102 -5.55 -5.80 -18.46
C THR A 102 -4.92 -5.73 -17.08
N LYS A 103 -3.74 -6.35 -16.92
CA LYS A 103 -3.00 -6.34 -15.65
C LYS A 103 -2.57 -4.91 -15.24
N ASP A 104 -2.26 -4.05 -16.21
CA ASP A 104 -1.84 -2.66 -15.98
C ASP A 104 -2.94 -1.77 -15.41
N LEU A 105 -4.20 -2.22 -15.54
CA LEU A 105 -5.34 -1.57 -14.94
C LEU A 105 -5.33 -1.66 -13.40
N ILE A 106 -4.64 -2.65 -12.84
CA ILE A 106 -4.73 -3.00 -11.42
C ILE A 106 -3.44 -2.55 -10.72
N ARG A 107 -3.58 -1.64 -9.76
CA ARG A 107 -2.48 -1.22 -8.87
C ARG A 107 -2.77 -1.71 -7.47
N VAL A 108 -1.82 -2.47 -6.93
CA VAL A 108 -1.90 -3.02 -5.57
C VAL A 108 -0.87 -2.31 -4.70
N VAL A 109 -1.31 -1.88 -3.52
CA VAL A 109 -0.47 -1.26 -2.50
C VAL A 109 -0.62 -2.08 -1.24
N ILE A 110 0.51 -2.55 -0.69
CA ILE A 110 0.57 -3.22 0.60
C ILE A 110 0.96 -2.14 1.61
N THR A 111 0.22 -2.01 2.70
CA THR A 111 0.50 -1.04 3.76
C THR A 111 0.64 -1.77 5.09
N TYR A 112 1.76 -1.53 5.76
CA TYR A 112 2.02 -2.00 7.11
C TYR A 112 1.74 -0.83 8.05
N LEU A 113 0.89 -1.05 9.05
CA LEU A 113 0.57 -0.09 10.08
C LEU A 113 1.05 -0.68 11.40
N ASP A 114 1.87 0.07 12.12
CA ASP A 114 2.37 -0.31 13.44
C ASP A 114 2.56 0.93 14.32
N PHE A 115 2.95 0.69 15.57
CA PHE A 115 3.20 1.75 16.56
C PHE A 115 4.64 2.30 16.48
N GLY A 116 5.28 2.24 15.30
CA GLY A 116 6.68 2.61 15.08
C GLY A 116 7.69 1.53 15.48
N MET A 117 7.18 0.37 15.90
CA MET A 117 7.96 -0.69 16.53
C MET A 117 7.60 -2.09 16.01
N LYS A 118 7.12 -2.18 14.76
CA LYS A 118 6.68 -3.43 14.13
C LYS A 118 5.66 -4.15 15.00
N ASP A 119 6.04 -5.30 15.56
CA ASP A 119 5.13 -6.19 16.24
C ASP A 119 5.21 -5.99 17.78
N GLU A 120 6.04 -5.05 18.25
CA GLU A 120 6.27 -4.76 19.67
C GLU A 120 5.51 -3.52 20.15
N ASN A 121 5.06 -3.54 21.40
CA ASN A 121 4.52 -2.36 22.07
C ASN A 121 5.67 -1.40 22.45
N PRO A 122 5.68 -0.15 21.95
CA PRO A 122 6.71 0.81 22.34
C PRO A 122 6.69 1.18 23.84
N ILE A 123 5.56 1.05 24.53
CA ILE A 123 5.43 1.36 25.97
C ILE A 123 6.34 0.47 26.81
N TYR A 124 6.59 -0.79 26.41
CA TYR A 124 7.52 -1.67 27.14
C TYR A 124 8.97 -1.17 27.14
N ARG A 125 9.32 -0.26 26.23
CA ARG A 125 10.63 0.39 26.19
C ARG A 125 10.65 1.73 26.92
N LEU A 126 9.49 2.25 27.32
CA LEU A 126 9.39 3.49 28.06
C LEU A 126 9.87 3.29 29.50
N ARG A 127 10.69 4.23 29.98
CA ARG A 127 11.06 4.34 31.38
C ARG A 127 10.37 5.56 31.96
N VAL A 128 9.59 5.34 33.00
CA VAL A 128 8.86 6.38 33.72
C VAL A 128 9.42 6.54 35.13
N TYR A 129 9.10 7.64 35.78
CA TYR A 129 9.40 7.85 37.20
C TYR A 129 8.13 8.32 37.90
N SER A 130 8.08 8.14 39.22
CA SER A 130 6.98 8.63 40.04
C SER A 130 7.35 9.97 40.66
N LYS A 131 6.37 10.87 40.83
CA LYS A 131 6.60 12.19 41.45
C LYS A 131 7.31 12.12 42.82
N GLY A 132 7.05 11.08 43.61
CA GLY A 132 7.70 10.86 44.90
C GLY A 132 9.14 10.33 44.82
N ILE A 133 9.56 9.75 43.69
CA ILE A 133 10.90 9.18 43.49
C ILE A 133 11.37 9.48 42.06
N MET A 134 11.88 10.68 41.85
CA MET A 134 12.30 11.19 40.53
C MET A 134 13.56 10.50 39.98
N ASN A 135 14.45 10.02 40.86
CA ASN A 135 15.75 9.44 40.48
C ASN A 135 15.71 7.93 40.21
N LYS A 136 14.51 7.31 40.21
CA LYS A 136 14.34 5.87 39.96
C LYS A 136 13.44 5.67 38.74
N ALA A 137 14.03 5.15 37.68
CA ALA A 137 13.30 4.73 36.49
C ALA A 137 12.63 3.37 36.73
N THR A 138 11.34 3.29 36.44
CA THR A 138 10.55 2.05 36.44
C THR A 138 9.99 1.78 35.05
N LYS A 139 9.71 0.50 34.78
CA LYS A 139 8.89 0.11 33.62
C LYS A 139 7.41 0.28 33.97
N MET A 140 6.60 0.40 32.95
CA MET A 140 5.16 0.43 33.06
C MET A 140 4.61 -0.74 32.24
N GLU A 141 3.92 -1.65 32.91
CA GLU A 141 3.32 -2.80 32.24
C GLU A 141 1.96 -2.40 31.65
N GLN A 142 1.56 -3.06 30.56
CA GLN A 142 0.37 -2.66 29.80
C GLN A 142 -0.92 -2.82 30.60
N ASN A 143 -1.00 -3.87 31.41
CA ASN A 143 -2.09 -4.16 32.34
C ASN A 143 -2.24 -3.10 33.45
N GLU A 144 -1.20 -2.32 33.72
CA GLU A 144 -1.25 -1.18 34.66
C GLU A 144 -1.83 0.08 34.02
N THR A 145 -2.03 0.09 32.70
CA THR A 145 -2.47 1.29 31.95
C THR A 145 -3.97 1.28 31.69
N SER A 146 -4.45 0.25 31.00
CA SER A 146 -5.87 0.09 30.64
C SER A 146 -6.16 -1.31 30.15
N ARG A 147 -7.22 -1.93 30.67
CA ARG A 147 -7.71 -3.23 30.21
C ARG A 147 -8.21 -3.21 28.76
N LEU A 148 -8.55 -2.04 28.22
CA LEU A 148 -9.00 -1.89 26.83
C LEU A 148 -7.89 -2.18 25.81
N LEU A 149 -6.64 -2.17 26.25
CA LEU A 149 -5.49 -2.43 25.38
C LEU A 149 -5.05 -3.90 25.46
N GLU A 150 -5.52 -4.67 26.44
CA GLU A 150 -5.16 -6.09 26.60
C GLU A 150 -5.54 -6.89 25.34
N GLY A 151 -4.61 -7.69 24.82
CA GLY A 151 -4.83 -8.49 23.60
C GLY A 151 -4.81 -7.68 22.30
N MET A 152 -4.51 -6.38 22.33
CA MET A 152 -4.38 -5.57 21.12
C MET A 152 -3.16 -6.00 20.28
N ASN A 153 -3.36 -6.11 18.97
CA ASN A 153 -2.26 -6.28 18.02
C ASN A 153 -1.60 -4.92 17.73
N TYR A 154 -0.26 -4.87 17.82
CA TYR A 154 0.53 -3.65 17.56
C TYR A 154 0.90 -3.46 16.10
N ASN A 155 0.50 -4.41 15.25
CA ASN A 155 0.66 -4.32 13.83
C ASN A 155 -0.63 -4.74 13.13
N GLU A 156 -0.87 -4.13 11.98
CA GLU A 156 -1.82 -4.63 11.01
C GLU A 156 -1.28 -4.42 9.60
N LEU A 157 -1.72 -5.29 8.69
CA LEU A 157 -1.45 -5.17 7.26
C LEU A 157 -2.75 -4.94 6.53
N ARG A 158 -2.75 -3.99 5.59
CA ARG A 158 -3.84 -3.77 4.65
C ARG A 158 -3.34 -3.85 3.22
N VAL A 159 -4.15 -4.46 2.35
CA VAL A 159 -3.94 -4.46 0.91
C VAL A 159 -4.99 -3.56 0.27
N ARG A 160 -4.53 -2.51 -0.42
CA ARG A 160 -5.38 -1.59 -1.17
C ARG A 160 -5.23 -1.83 -2.67
N VAL A 161 -6.34 -1.84 -3.37
CA VAL A 161 -6.40 -2.03 -4.81
C VAL A 161 -7.01 -0.81 -5.46
N TYR A 162 -6.33 -0.30 -6.48
CA TYR A 162 -6.73 0.84 -7.27
C TYR A 162 -6.84 0.46 -8.75
N ALA A 163 -7.83 1.03 -9.43
CA ALA A 163 -7.97 0.97 -10.88
C ALA A 163 -7.30 2.20 -11.51
N THR A 164 -6.52 1.99 -12.58
CA THR A 164 -5.83 3.08 -13.29
C THR A 164 -6.68 3.76 -14.36
N CYS A 165 -7.90 3.27 -14.61
CA CYS A 165 -8.79 3.85 -15.62
C CYS A 165 -9.05 5.33 -15.35
N SER A 166 -8.98 6.10 -16.42
CA SER A 166 -9.38 7.51 -16.40
C SER A 166 -10.90 7.60 -16.40
N LYS A 167 -11.46 8.69 -15.84
CA LYS A 167 -12.89 8.99 -15.95
C LYS A 167 -13.39 9.06 -17.40
N ARG A 168 -12.49 9.35 -18.35
CA ARG A 168 -12.80 9.47 -19.78
C ARG A 168 -12.79 8.12 -20.50
N GLU A 169 -12.30 7.07 -19.86
CA GLU A 169 -12.20 5.75 -20.46
C GLU A 169 -13.56 5.02 -20.41
N PRO A 170 -14.00 4.40 -21.52
CA PRO A 170 -15.25 3.67 -21.53
C PRO A 170 -15.21 2.48 -20.56
N TYR A 171 -16.36 2.21 -19.96
CA TYR A 171 -16.61 1.13 -19.02
C TYR A 171 -15.77 1.19 -17.73
N CYS A 172 -15.26 2.37 -17.34
CA CYS A 172 -14.37 2.48 -16.17
C CYS A 172 -15.08 2.06 -14.85
N VAL A 173 -16.39 2.26 -14.73
CA VAL A 173 -17.16 1.84 -13.53
C VAL A 173 -17.27 0.31 -13.48
N GLU A 174 -17.66 -0.31 -14.58
CA GLU A 174 -17.82 -1.75 -14.72
C GLU A 174 -16.48 -2.47 -14.52
N LYS A 175 -15.39 -1.90 -15.06
CA LYS A 175 -14.03 -2.38 -14.81
C LYS A 175 -13.68 -2.34 -13.32
N GLN A 176 -14.04 -1.27 -12.61
CA GLN A 176 -13.81 -1.17 -11.16
C GLN A 176 -14.63 -2.21 -10.38
N GLU A 177 -15.90 -2.42 -10.75
CA GLU A 177 -16.75 -3.42 -10.11
C GLU A 177 -16.23 -4.84 -10.32
N MET A 178 -15.80 -5.18 -11.54
CA MET A 178 -15.18 -6.48 -11.83
C MET A 178 -13.93 -6.72 -10.98
N ILE A 179 -13.08 -5.70 -10.83
CA ILE A 179 -11.89 -5.77 -9.97
C ILE A 179 -12.31 -5.93 -8.50
N ARG A 180 -13.31 -5.17 -8.04
CA ARG A 180 -13.81 -5.21 -6.66
C ARG A 180 -14.31 -6.60 -6.27
N GLU A 181 -15.12 -7.23 -7.13
CA GLU A 181 -15.60 -8.58 -6.88
C GLU A 181 -14.47 -9.61 -6.88
N ALA A 182 -13.54 -9.51 -7.83
CA ALA A 182 -12.37 -10.40 -7.87
C ALA A 182 -11.51 -10.25 -6.59
N CYS A 183 -11.39 -9.04 -6.06
CA CYS A 183 -10.73 -8.80 -4.78
C CYS A 183 -11.47 -9.47 -3.62
N LYS A 184 -12.81 -9.35 -3.54
CA LYS A 184 -13.60 -10.02 -2.49
C LYS A 184 -13.31 -11.52 -2.48
N GLU A 185 -13.38 -12.19 -3.62
CA GLU A 185 -13.06 -13.63 -3.72
C GLU A 185 -11.61 -13.97 -3.33
N CYS A 186 -10.64 -13.08 -3.62
CA CYS A 186 -9.24 -13.28 -3.24
C CYS A 186 -9.02 -13.17 -1.73
N PHE A 187 -9.80 -12.34 -1.04
CA PHE A 187 -9.59 -12.00 0.37
C PHE A 187 -10.66 -12.56 1.32
N GLU A 188 -11.74 -13.16 0.82
CA GLU A 188 -12.82 -13.80 1.61
C GLU A 188 -12.28 -14.85 2.59
N LYS A 189 -11.33 -15.69 2.14
CA LYS A 189 -10.71 -16.75 2.94
C LYS A 189 -9.87 -16.26 4.13
N VAL A 190 -9.61 -14.96 4.22
CA VAL A 190 -8.81 -14.38 5.31
C VAL A 190 -9.67 -14.15 6.56
N THR A 191 -10.98 -13.97 6.39
CA THR A 191 -11.91 -13.63 7.48
C THR A 191 -12.22 -14.81 8.41
N GLU A 192 -12.00 -16.06 7.99
CA GLU A 192 -12.32 -17.26 8.77
C GLU A 192 -11.23 -17.65 9.80
N THR A 193 -10.10 -16.93 9.86
CA THR A 193 -8.95 -17.30 10.71
C THR A 193 -8.41 -16.15 11.57
N SER A 194 -9.21 -15.10 11.79
CA SER A 194 -8.90 -14.04 12.76
C SER A 194 -9.44 -14.38 14.13
#